data_AF-A0A352HSR5-F1
#
_entry.id   AF-A0A352HSR5-F1
#
_cell.length_a   1.000
_cell.length_b   1.000
_cell.length_c   1.000
_cell.angle_alpha   90.00
_cell.angle_beta   90.00
_cell.angle_gamma   90.00
#
_symmetry.space_group_name_H-M   'P 1'
#
loop_
_entity.id
_entity.type
_entity.pdbx_description
1 polymer ?
#
loop_
_entity_poly.entity_id
_entity_poly.type
_entity_poly.pdbx_seq_one_letter_code
_entity_poly.pdbx_strand_id
1 'polypeptide(L)'
;MGKFSRMLAGRSQGGKVVAQDAVEQKILASGYVPQPRLWRRHIMAQVFQDLHAAHHCRPASEENYDCFVNRRRKGYVWRMTAGEFKSQARLWEHDPVGFAERWRWFNKSLLEKMCAELTEAEVDAKRLHEVNKKLAVLTDADPMDLHEAAKYVCDSLHAHERKSEAWVDAYKGAGAYFTMKNMILFHNCRIHLDSGKVLDRDASFEYLKKLVADPRYTGKQLFGEMMKLIRDNKFDCNAQ
;
A
#
# COMPACT_ATOMS: atom_id res chain seq x y z
N MET A 1 39.33 30.96 -33.59
CA MET A 1 39.95 29.88 -32.81
C MET A 1 38.85 28.85 -32.55
N GLY A 2 38.67 27.81 -33.36
CA GLY A 2 39.44 26.55 -33.41
C GLY A 2 38.72 25.54 -32.49
N LYS A 3 38.21 24.37 -32.91
CA LYS A 3 38.65 23.41 -33.94
C LYS A 3 37.47 22.54 -34.44
N PHE A 4 37.50 22.21 -35.73
CA PHE A 4 37.32 20.90 -36.38
C PHE A 4 36.39 19.85 -35.73
N SER A 5 35.29 19.46 -36.39
CA SER A 5 35.20 18.45 -37.46
C SER A 5 35.17 16.99 -36.95
N ARG A 6 34.03 16.31 -37.10
CA ARG A 6 33.99 15.06 -37.87
C ARG A 6 32.60 14.70 -38.39
N MET A 7 32.67 14.22 -39.60
CA MET A 7 31.66 13.81 -40.55
C MET A 7 31.46 12.28 -40.45
N LEU A 8 30.36 11.80 -41.05
CA LEU A 8 30.11 10.44 -41.57
C LEU A 8 29.36 9.41 -40.69
N ALA A 9 28.07 9.33 -40.99
CA ALA A 9 27.42 8.22 -41.70
C ALA A 9 27.37 6.82 -41.05
N GLY A 10 26.13 6.39 -40.81
CA GLY A 10 25.64 5.08 -41.23
C GLY A 10 25.42 4.04 -40.12
N ARG A 11 24.16 3.82 -39.74
CA ARG A 11 23.40 2.60 -40.12
C ARG A 11 22.04 2.55 -39.38
N SER A 12 21.03 2.19 -40.16
CA SER A 12 19.67 1.79 -39.79
C SER A 12 19.59 0.93 -38.53
N GLN A 13 18.61 1.19 -37.65
CA GLN A 13 17.48 0.28 -37.41
C GLN A 13 16.53 0.81 -36.30
N GLY A 14 15.22 0.67 -36.54
CA GLY A 14 14.24 0.31 -35.50
C GLY A 14 13.70 1.43 -34.60
N GLY A 15 12.38 1.65 -34.66
CA GLY A 15 11.69 2.67 -33.88
C GLY A 15 11.73 2.51 -32.36
N LYS A 16 11.65 3.66 -31.67
CA LYS A 16 11.16 3.94 -30.29
C LYS A 16 11.90 5.15 -29.70
N VAL A 17 11.53 6.39 -30.05
CA VAL A 17 12.02 7.58 -29.30
C VAL A 17 10.96 8.68 -29.12
N VAL A 18 9.73 8.57 -29.65
CA VAL A 18 8.77 9.70 -29.61
C VAL A 18 7.98 9.79 -28.28
N ALA A 19 7.92 8.74 -27.48
CA ALA A 19 7.09 8.71 -26.25
C ALA A 19 7.75 9.36 -25.02
N GLN A 20 9.04 9.67 -25.07
CA GLN A 20 9.80 10.17 -23.91
C GLN A 20 9.65 11.70 -23.76
N ASP A 21 9.47 12.41 -24.87
CA ASP A 21 9.36 13.88 -24.94
C ASP A 21 8.08 14.43 -24.27
N ALA A 22 6.96 13.73 -24.40
CA ALA A 22 5.67 14.16 -23.85
C ALA A 22 5.62 14.13 -22.32
N VAL A 23 6.43 13.27 -21.69
CA VAL A 23 6.54 13.17 -20.23
C VAL A 23 7.44 14.28 -19.70
N GLU A 24 8.57 14.55 -20.36
CA GLU A 24 9.48 15.65 -20.00
C GLU A 24 8.81 17.02 -20.09
N GLN A 25 8.02 17.27 -21.14
CA GLN A 25 7.31 18.54 -21.28
C GLN A 25 6.23 18.74 -20.18
N LYS A 26 5.56 17.67 -19.74
CA LYS A 26 4.64 17.74 -18.59
C LYS A 26 5.36 17.99 -17.26
N ILE A 27 6.56 17.46 -17.09
CA ILE A 27 7.39 17.69 -15.89
C ILE A 27 7.83 19.16 -15.83
N LEU A 28 8.28 19.71 -16.96
CA LEU A 28 8.71 21.11 -17.07
C LEU A 28 7.56 22.10 -16.85
N ALA A 29 6.36 21.77 -17.32
CA ALA A 29 5.19 22.65 -17.20
C ALA A 29 4.50 22.60 -15.82
N SER A 30 4.47 21.43 -15.15
CA SER A 30 3.78 21.26 -13.86
C SER A 30 4.70 21.33 -12.64
N GLY A 31 6.02 21.25 -12.83
CA GLY A 31 7.00 21.10 -11.75
C GLY A 31 6.92 19.77 -11.02
N TYR A 32 6.12 18.82 -11.52
CA TYR A 32 5.83 17.54 -10.87
C TYR A 32 5.97 16.39 -11.88
N VAL A 33 6.59 15.29 -11.47
CA VAL A 33 6.60 14.05 -12.25
C VAL A 33 5.25 13.34 -12.05
N PRO A 34 4.42 13.14 -13.09
CA PRO A 34 3.18 12.40 -12.95
C PRO A 34 3.51 10.92 -12.73
N GLN A 35 3.70 10.52 -11.47
CA GLN A 35 3.85 9.13 -11.09
C GLN A 35 2.70 8.70 -10.17
N PRO A 36 1.73 7.93 -10.69
CA PRO A 36 0.82 7.10 -9.87
C PRO A 36 1.58 6.04 -9.02
N ARG A 37 2.92 6.04 -9.07
CA ARG A 37 3.84 5.06 -8.49
C ARG A 37 4.51 5.54 -7.20
N LEU A 38 4.35 6.80 -6.81
CA LEU A 38 5.02 7.33 -5.61
C LEU A 38 4.50 6.67 -4.32
N TRP A 39 3.19 6.45 -4.20
CA TRP A 39 2.60 5.78 -3.03
C TRP A 39 3.01 4.31 -2.92
N ARG A 40 3.21 3.62 -4.06
CA ARG A 40 3.64 2.21 -4.09
C ARG A 40 5.08 2.04 -3.58
N ARG A 41 5.97 2.99 -3.88
CA ARG A 41 7.36 2.99 -3.37
C ARG A 41 7.42 3.35 -1.89
N HIS A 42 6.56 4.26 -1.43
CA HIS A 42 6.48 4.62 -0.02
C HIS A 42 6.00 3.46 0.86
N ILE A 43 4.97 2.69 0.43
CA ILE A 43 4.52 1.51 1.19
C ILE A 43 5.63 0.48 1.30
N MET A 44 6.26 0.12 0.19
CA MET A 44 7.35 -0.85 0.19
C MET A 44 8.50 -0.40 1.10
N ALA A 45 8.92 0.87 0.98
CA ALA A 45 9.95 1.44 1.84
C ALA A 45 9.54 1.44 3.32
N GLN A 46 8.28 1.75 3.63
CA GLN A 46 7.74 1.70 4.99
C GLN A 46 7.73 0.27 5.51
N VAL A 47 7.21 -0.71 4.75
CA VAL A 47 7.18 -2.12 5.13
C VAL A 47 8.60 -2.64 5.40
N PHE A 48 9.58 -2.31 4.57
CA PHE A 48 10.97 -2.70 4.81
C PHE A 48 11.59 -1.99 6.01
N GLN A 49 11.33 -0.69 6.19
CA GLN A 49 11.76 0.02 7.41
C GLN A 49 11.16 -0.65 8.65
N ASP A 50 9.88 -1.01 8.62
CA ASP A 50 9.15 -1.65 9.73
C ASP A 50 9.73 -3.03 10.05
N LEU A 51 10.03 -3.83 9.02
CA LEU A 51 10.71 -5.12 9.15
C LEU A 51 12.10 -5.01 9.80
N HIS A 52 12.74 -3.84 9.71
CA HIS A 52 14.07 -3.56 10.28
C HIS A 52 14.04 -2.65 11.52
N ALA A 53 12.86 -2.21 11.98
CA ALA A 53 12.72 -1.11 12.93
C ALA A 53 13.11 -1.43 14.37
N ALA A 54 13.17 -2.70 14.77
CA ALA A 54 13.31 -3.02 16.19
C ALA A 54 14.68 -2.63 16.77
N HIS A 55 15.81 -2.80 16.08
CA HIS A 55 17.15 -2.49 16.63
C HIS A 55 18.28 -2.39 15.56
N HIS A 56 18.02 -1.85 14.36
CA HIS A 56 18.98 -1.98 13.23
C HIS A 56 19.37 -3.45 12.93
N CYS A 57 18.56 -4.41 13.37
CA CYS A 57 18.85 -5.83 13.25
C CYS A 57 18.41 -6.36 11.88
N ARG A 58 19.35 -7.04 11.21
CA ARG A 58 19.03 -8.09 10.26
C ARG A 58 18.81 -9.40 11.06
N PRO A 59 17.87 -10.27 10.65
CA PRO A 59 17.06 -10.23 9.43
C PRO A 59 15.68 -9.55 9.60
N ALA A 60 15.01 -9.25 8.48
CA ALA A 60 13.60 -8.87 8.45
C ALA A 60 12.74 -9.94 9.12
N SER A 61 11.90 -9.55 10.10
CA SER A 61 11.03 -10.49 10.83
C SER A 61 9.63 -9.93 11.04
N GLU A 62 8.65 -10.83 11.16
CA GLU A 62 7.27 -10.47 11.52
C GLU A 62 7.20 -9.83 12.91
N GLU A 63 8.02 -10.30 13.86
CA GLU A 63 8.13 -9.75 15.21
C GLU A 63 8.50 -8.26 15.20
N ASN A 64 9.42 -7.84 14.32
CA ASN A 64 9.81 -6.44 14.18
C ASN A 64 8.67 -5.58 13.63
N TYR A 65 7.94 -6.11 12.64
CA TYR A 65 6.78 -5.45 12.08
C TYR A 65 5.66 -5.27 13.12
N ASP A 66 5.36 -6.32 13.88
CA ASP A 66 4.35 -6.27 14.93
C ASP A 66 4.78 -5.33 16.07
N CYS A 67 6.05 -5.34 16.45
CA CYS A 67 6.63 -4.39 17.40
C CYS A 67 6.45 -2.94 16.92
N PHE A 68 6.75 -2.68 15.65
CA PHE A 68 6.59 -1.36 15.04
C PHE A 68 5.14 -0.88 15.06
N VAL A 69 4.21 -1.73 14.59
CA VAL A 69 2.78 -1.40 14.59
C VAL A 69 2.33 -1.13 16.03
N ASN A 70 2.75 -1.96 16.99
CA ASN A 70 2.32 -1.85 18.38
C ASN A 70 2.83 -0.58 19.09
N ARG A 71 4.04 -0.09 18.78
CA ARG A 71 4.66 1.09 19.42
C ARG A 71 4.10 2.45 18.98
N ARG A 72 3.11 2.49 18.09
CA ARG A 72 2.55 3.76 17.59
C ARG A 72 1.71 4.49 18.64
N ARG A 73 1.78 5.83 18.59
CA ARG A 73 1.07 6.76 19.50
C ARG A 73 -0.45 6.64 19.35
N LYS A 74 -1.18 7.16 20.34
CA LYS A 74 -2.63 7.34 20.30
C LYS A 74 -3.13 7.96 18.98
N GLY A 75 -4.25 7.48 18.49
CA GLY A 75 -4.92 7.88 17.27
C GLY A 75 -4.16 7.54 15.99
N TYR A 76 -3.15 6.67 16.02
CA TYR A 76 -2.38 6.33 14.83
C TYR A 76 -3.23 5.54 13.83
N VAL A 77 -3.92 4.50 14.31
CA VAL A 77 -4.75 3.61 13.49
C VAL A 77 -5.82 4.41 12.76
N TRP A 78 -6.47 5.33 13.47
CA TRP A 78 -7.53 6.19 12.92
C TRP A 78 -6.99 7.25 11.97
N ARG A 79 -5.86 7.92 12.28
CA ARG A 79 -5.24 8.87 11.34
C ARG A 79 -4.79 8.20 10.05
N MET A 80 -4.22 7.00 10.14
CA MET A 80 -3.83 6.22 8.97
C MET A 80 -5.04 5.86 8.13
N THR A 81 -6.10 5.35 8.77
CA THR A 81 -7.35 4.97 8.10
C THR A 81 -8.00 6.18 7.42
N ALA A 82 -8.13 7.30 8.12
CA ALA A 82 -8.64 8.55 7.55
C ALA A 82 -7.76 9.04 6.40
N GLY A 83 -6.43 8.97 6.52
CA GLY A 83 -5.50 9.34 5.46
C GLY A 83 -5.63 8.48 4.20
N GLU A 84 -5.92 7.19 4.36
CA GLU A 84 -6.13 6.28 3.25
C GLU A 84 -7.46 6.59 2.53
N PHE A 85 -8.54 6.78 3.27
CA PHE A 85 -9.83 7.19 2.68
C PHE A 85 -9.73 8.52 1.91
N LYS A 86 -9.00 9.49 2.46
CA LYS A 86 -8.71 10.75 1.74
C LYS A 86 -7.89 10.53 0.47
N SER A 87 -6.97 9.57 0.48
CA SER A 87 -6.18 9.20 -0.71
C SER A 87 -7.05 8.51 -1.75
N GLN A 88 -7.93 7.62 -1.32
CA GLN A 88 -8.88 6.92 -2.18
C GLN A 88 -9.89 7.86 -2.84
N ALA A 89 -10.39 8.88 -2.13
CA ALA A 89 -11.27 9.89 -2.71
C ALA A 89 -10.66 10.57 -3.94
N ARG A 90 -9.34 10.84 -3.89
CA ARG A 90 -8.60 11.40 -5.04
C ARG A 90 -8.43 10.42 -6.20
N LEU A 91 -8.44 9.12 -5.91
CA LEU A 91 -8.27 8.06 -6.92
C LEU A 91 -9.59 7.66 -7.56
N TRP A 92 -10.70 7.81 -6.83
CA TRP A 92 -12.04 7.43 -7.27
C TRP A 92 -12.37 7.95 -8.67
N GLU A 93 -12.01 9.21 -8.96
CA GLU A 93 -12.28 9.85 -10.25
C GLU A 93 -11.20 9.61 -11.32
N HIS A 94 -9.95 9.33 -10.92
CA HIS A 94 -8.79 9.43 -11.83
C HIS A 94 -8.03 8.12 -12.04
N ASP A 95 -8.16 7.14 -11.15
CA ASP A 95 -7.51 5.83 -11.24
C ASP A 95 -8.42 4.76 -10.60
N PRO A 96 -9.49 4.33 -11.29
CA PRO A 96 -10.45 3.36 -10.75
C PRO A 96 -9.81 2.01 -10.42
N VAL A 97 -8.73 1.64 -11.13
CA VAL A 97 -7.97 0.41 -10.86
C VAL A 97 -7.17 0.55 -9.57
N GLY A 98 -6.42 1.65 -9.40
CA GLY A 98 -5.67 1.94 -8.17
C GLY A 98 -6.58 2.15 -6.97
N PHE A 99 -7.75 2.74 -7.19
CA PHE A 99 -8.81 2.82 -6.19
C PHE A 99 -9.26 1.42 -5.76
N ALA A 100 -9.66 0.55 -6.69
CA ALA A 100 -10.11 -0.81 -6.38
C ALA A 100 -9.06 -1.66 -5.64
N GLU A 101 -7.78 -1.53 -6.00
CA GLU A 101 -6.67 -2.20 -5.31
C GLU A 101 -6.55 -1.81 -3.83
N ARG A 102 -6.85 -0.55 -3.50
CA ARG A 102 -6.80 -0.03 -2.13
C ARG A 102 -8.09 -0.26 -1.35
N TRP A 103 -9.22 -0.06 -2.03
CA TRP A 103 -10.56 -0.26 -1.49
C TRP A 103 -10.76 -1.69 -0.99
N ARG A 104 -10.07 -2.67 -1.59
CA ARG A 104 -10.02 -4.04 -1.08
C ARG A 104 -9.68 -4.11 0.41
N TRP A 105 -8.70 -3.33 0.85
CA TRP A 105 -8.16 -3.39 2.21
C TRP A 105 -8.83 -2.38 3.13
N PHE A 106 -9.00 -1.14 2.65
CA PHE A 106 -9.59 -0.05 3.40
C PHE A 106 -10.91 0.35 2.74
N ASN A 107 -12.02 -0.09 3.32
CA ASN A 107 -13.39 0.16 2.86
C ASN A 107 -14.33 0.36 4.05
N LYS A 108 -15.61 0.59 3.74
CA LYS A 108 -16.68 0.71 4.73
C LYS A 108 -16.72 -0.45 5.74
N SER A 109 -16.60 -1.70 5.29
CA SER A 109 -16.67 -2.86 6.20
C SER A 109 -15.52 -2.87 7.21
N LEU A 110 -14.32 -2.44 6.80
CA LEU A 110 -13.21 -2.27 7.75
C LEU A 110 -13.57 -1.22 8.81
N LEU A 111 -14.07 -0.05 8.38
CA LEU A 111 -14.40 1.04 9.30
C LEU A 111 -15.50 0.63 10.30
N GLU A 112 -16.54 -0.07 9.84
CA GLU A 112 -17.59 -0.63 10.69
C GLU A 112 -17.02 -1.60 11.75
N LYS A 113 -16.12 -2.50 11.35
CA LYS A 113 -15.45 -3.43 12.29
C LYS A 113 -14.62 -2.68 13.33
N MET A 114 -13.84 -1.68 12.89
CA MET A 114 -13.06 -0.85 13.80
C MET A 114 -13.94 -0.12 14.81
N CYS A 115 -15.06 0.46 14.35
CA CYS A 115 -16.00 1.15 15.22
C CYS A 115 -16.70 0.20 16.20
N ALA A 116 -17.03 -1.03 15.78
CA ALA A 116 -17.65 -2.04 16.63
C ALA A 116 -16.73 -2.53 17.76
N GLU A 117 -15.41 -2.43 17.59
CA GLU A 117 -14.43 -2.83 18.60
C GLU A 117 -14.08 -1.70 19.59
N LEU A 118 -14.59 -0.48 19.38
CA LEU A 118 -14.40 0.66 20.29
C LEU A 118 -15.14 0.45 21.61
N THR A 119 -14.51 0.86 22.70
CA THR A 119 -15.08 0.83 24.04
C THR A 119 -15.42 2.24 24.54
N GLU A 120 -16.32 2.33 25.51
CA GLU A 120 -16.66 3.62 26.16
C GLU A 120 -15.46 4.27 26.87
N ALA A 121 -14.43 3.49 27.21
CA ALA A 121 -13.17 4.00 27.75
C ALA A 121 -12.32 4.72 26.69
N GLU A 122 -12.52 4.41 25.41
CA GLU A 122 -11.76 4.98 24.29
C GLU A 122 -12.46 6.20 23.68
N VAL A 123 -13.80 6.14 23.56
CA VAL A 123 -14.65 7.17 22.93
C VAL A 123 -15.97 7.33 23.70
N ASP A 124 -16.41 8.57 23.94
CA ASP A 124 -17.72 8.86 24.52
C ASP A 124 -18.86 8.18 23.73
N ALA A 125 -19.76 7.47 24.42
CA ALA A 125 -20.86 6.72 23.82
C ALA A 125 -21.74 7.55 22.86
N LYS A 126 -21.96 8.84 23.19
CA LYS A 126 -22.71 9.77 22.33
C LYS A 126 -22.03 9.99 20.97
N ARG A 127 -20.70 10.09 20.95
CA ARG A 127 -19.92 10.32 19.73
C ARG A 127 -19.86 9.05 18.87
N LEU A 128 -19.74 7.88 19.50
CA LEU A 128 -19.80 6.60 18.81
C LEU A 128 -21.16 6.37 18.13
N HIS A 129 -22.26 6.74 18.80
CA HIS A 129 -23.60 6.67 18.21
C HIS A 129 -23.74 7.52 16.93
N GLU A 130 -23.26 8.76 16.95
CA GLU A 130 -23.30 9.65 15.77
C GLU A 130 -22.49 9.10 14.59
N VAL A 131 -21.34 8.47 14.87
CA VAL A 131 -20.52 7.81 13.84
C VAL A 131 -21.28 6.63 13.23
N ASN A 132 -21.83 5.75 14.06
CA ASN A 132 -22.58 4.59 13.57
C ASN A 132 -23.82 5.01 12.77
N LYS A 133 -24.50 6.08 13.19
CA LYS A 133 -25.61 6.68 12.45
C LYS A 133 -25.18 7.20 11.08
N LYS A 134 -24.03 7.88 11.00
CA LYS A 134 -23.43 8.32 9.72
C LYS A 134 -23.05 7.12 8.84
N LEU A 135 -22.47 6.06 9.40
CA LEU A 135 -22.10 4.86 8.63
C LEU A 135 -23.32 4.10 8.08
N ALA A 136 -24.42 4.05 8.84
CA ALA A 136 -25.63 3.33 8.44
C ALA A 136 -26.29 3.90 7.18
N VAL A 137 -26.17 5.22 6.95
CA VAL A 137 -26.75 5.88 5.76
C VAL A 137 -25.86 5.82 4.52
N LEU A 138 -24.61 5.38 4.65
CA LEU A 138 -23.68 5.27 3.52
C LEU A 138 -23.93 3.96 2.77
N THR A 139 -24.80 3.98 1.75
CA THR A 139 -25.02 2.83 0.86
C THR A 139 -23.90 2.66 -0.16
N ASP A 140 -23.46 3.77 -0.78
CA ASP A 140 -22.38 3.84 -1.79
C ASP A 140 -21.22 4.70 -1.28
N ALA A 141 -20.74 4.41 -0.07
CA ALA A 141 -19.89 5.29 0.73
C ALA A 141 -18.77 5.96 -0.08
N ASP A 142 -18.90 7.28 -0.32
CA ASP A 142 -17.84 8.12 -0.84
C ASP A 142 -16.63 7.97 0.10
N PRO A 143 -15.41 7.69 -0.40
CA PRO A 143 -14.24 7.64 0.44
C PRO A 143 -14.03 8.93 1.26
N MET A 144 -14.52 10.08 0.82
CA MET A 144 -14.48 11.31 1.61
C MET A 144 -15.42 11.26 2.83
N ASP A 145 -16.62 10.70 2.70
CA ASP A 145 -17.52 10.51 3.84
C ASP A 145 -16.90 9.56 4.87
N LEU A 146 -16.26 8.49 4.40
CA LEU A 146 -15.51 7.58 5.27
C LEU A 146 -14.31 8.26 5.93
N HIS A 147 -13.63 9.17 5.21
CA HIS A 147 -12.57 10.01 5.77
C HIS A 147 -13.09 10.87 6.91
N GLU A 148 -14.20 11.57 6.72
CA GLU A 148 -14.80 12.43 7.74
C GLU A 148 -15.22 11.63 8.97
N ALA A 149 -15.85 10.46 8.78
CA ALA A 149 -16.23 9.58 9.87
C ALA A 149 -15.00 9.09 10.67
N ALA A 150 -13.97 8.57 9.99
CA ALA A 150 -12.75 8.09 10.64
C ALA A 150 -11.99 9.23 11.34
N LYS A 151 -11.97 10.42 10.75
CA LYS A 151 -11.36 11.62 11.34
C LYS A 151 -12.12 12.06 12.59
N TYR A 152 -13.45 12.07 12.55
CA TYR A 152 -14.27 12.42 13.70
C TYR A 152 -14.03 11.48 14.89
N VAL A 153 -13.95 10.17 14.64
CA VAL A 153 -13.55 9.18 15.67
C VAL A 153 -12.17 9.51 16.22
N CYS A 154 -11.19 9.72 15.34
CA CYS A 154 -9.83 10.04 15.74
C CYS A 154 -9.74 11.25 16.67
N ASP A 155 -10.45 12.33 16.32
CA ASP A 155 -10.47 13.59 17.07
C ASP A 155 -11.26 13.44 18.40
N SER A 156 -12.01 12.36 18.55
CA SER A 156 -12.84 12.03 19.72
C SER A 156 -12.21 11.01 20.66
N LEU A 157 -11.01 10.50 20.37
CA LEU A 157 -10.34 9.54 21.24
C LEU A 157 -9.81 10.21 22.50
N HIS A 158 -10.11 9.65 23.67
CA HIS A 158 -9.62 10.16 24.97
C HIS A 158 -8.52 9.28 25.59
N ALA A 159 -8.46 8.00 25.25
CA ALA A 159 -7.41 7.07 25.68
C ALA A 159 -6.59 6.48 24.50
N HIS A 160 -5.55 5.71 24.82
CA HIS A 160 -4.85 4.90 23.83
C HIS A 160 -5.78 3.80 23.32
N GLU A 161 -6.00 3.77 22.00
CA GLU A 161 -6.84 2.77 21.38
C GLU A 161 -6.13 1.41 21.29
N ARG A 162 -6.89 0.34 21.54
CA ARG A 162 -6.49 -0.98 21.05
C ARG A 162 -6.51 -0.97 19.52
N LYS A 163 -5.66 -1.78 18.93
CA LYS A 163 -5.63 -1.93 17.47
C LYS A 163 -6.65 -3.00 17.10
N SER A 164 -7.62 -2.62 16.27
CA SER A 164 -8.61 -3.58 15.80
C SER A 164 -7.94 -4.71 15.04
N GLU A 165 -8.38 -5.95 15.28
CA GLU A 165 -7.82 -7.11 14.59
C GLU A 165 -8.06 -7.01 13.08
N ALA A 166 -9.24 -6.53 12.68
CA ALA A 166 -9.59 -6.28 11.28
C ALA A 166 -8.66 -5.22 10.66
N TRP A 167 -8.30 -4.18 11.41
CA TRP A 167 -7.36 -3.17 10.93
C TRP A 167 -5.94 -3.72 10.81
N VAL A 168 -5.46 -4.50 11.77
CA VAL A 168 -4.14 -5.13 11.70
C VAL A 168 -4.05 -6.05 10.49
N ASP A 169 -5.09 -6.83 10.23
CA ASP A 169 -5.14 -7.70 9.05
C ASP A 169 -5.14 -6.89 7.74
N ALA A 170 -5.99 -5.87 7.63
CA ALA A 170 -6.03 -4.98 6.46
C ALA A 170 -4.70 -4.28 6.21
N TYR A 171 -4.04 -3.79 7.27
CA TYR A 171 -2.75 -3.11 7.20
C TYR A 171 -1.63 -4.06 6.74
N LYS A 172 -1.55 -5.27 7.31
CA LYS A 172 -0.62 -6.33 6.88
C LYS A 172 -0.87 -6.72 5.42
N GLY A 173 -2.13 -6.93 5.04
CA GLY A 173 -2.53 -7.32 3.69
C GLY A 173 -2.19 -6.26 2.64
N ALA A 174 -2.53 -4.99 2.90
CA ALA A 174 -2.18 -3.89 2.01
C ALA A 174 -0.67 -3.76 1.84
N GLY A 175 0.09 -3.76 2.95
CA GLY A 175 1.55 -3.69 2.93
C GLY A 175 2.18 -4.83 2.13
N ALA A 176 1.72 -6.06 2.36
CA ALA A 176 2.20 -7.24 1.65
C ALA A 176 1.88 -7.20 0.16
N TYR A 177 0.63 -6.90 -0.21
CA TYR A 177 0.19 -6.86 -1.60
C TYR A 177 1.02 -5.86 -2.44
N PHE A 178 1.14 -4.61 -1.98
CA PHE A 178 1.86 -3.60 -2.75
C PHE A 178 3.36 -3.87 -2.79
N THR A 179 3.92 -4.45 -1.73
CA THR A 179 5.33 -4.86 -1.70
C THR A 179 5.60 -5.99 -2.68
N MET A 180 4.84 -7.08 -2.63
CA MET A 180 4.97 -8.21 -3.55
C MET A 180 4.76 -7.78 -5.00
N LYS A 181 3.72 -6.97 -5.27
CA LYS A 181 3.45 -6.42 -6.60
C LYS A 181 4.65 -5.65 -7.15
N ASN A 182 5.26 -4.79 -6.35
CA ASN A 182 6.45 -4.05 -6.77
C ASN A 182 7.66 -4.96 -6.99
N MET A 183 7.93 -5.90 -6.07
CA MET A 183 9.04 -6.85 -6.19
C MET A 183 8.95 -7.66 -7.49
N ILE A 184 7.75 -8.16 -7.81
CA ILE A 184 7.49 -8.94 -9.02
C ILE A 184 7.65 -8.08 -10.28
N LEU A 185 7.02 -6.90 -10.31
CA LEU A 185 6.97 -6.07 -11.52
C LEU A 185 8.27 -5.32 -11.81
N PHE A 186 9.04 -4.95 -10.79
CA PHE A 186 10.16 -4.01 -10.94
C PHE A 186 11.50 -4.54 -10.44
N HIS A 187 11.52 -5.58 -9.61
CA HIS A 187 12.78 -6.10 -9.02
C HIS A 187 13.08 -7.56 -9.39
N ASN A 188 12.45 -8.03 -10.46
CA ASN A 188 12.68 -9.37 -11.02
C ASN A 188 12.41 -10.53 -10.05
N CYS A 189 11.69 -10.29 -8.95
CA CYS A 189 11.30 -11.37 -8.04
C CYS A 189 10.24 -12.27 -8.70
N ARG A 190 10.25 -13.55 -8.35
CA ARG A 190 9.35 -14.60 -8.87
C ARG A 190 8.76 -15.42 -7.73
N ILE A 191 7.56 -15.96 -7.96
CA ILE A 191 6.92 -16.88 -7.01
C ILE A 191 7.49 -18.29 -7.22
N HIS A 192 7.92 -18.91 -6.12
CA HIS A 192 8.37 -20.30 -6.06
C HIS A 192 7.24 -21.13 -5.45
N LEU A 193 6.70 -22.04 -6.26
CA LEU A 193 5.68 -22.98 -5.81
C LEU A 193 6.32 -24.14 -5.05
N ASP A 194 5.55 -24.79 -4.18
CA ASP A 194 6.04 -25.93 -3.38
C ASP A 194 6.43 -27.14 -4.24
N SER A 195 5.94 -27.19 -5.49
CA SER A 195 6.38 -28.14 -6.52
C SER A 195 7.81 -27.91 -7.03
N GLY A 196 8.48 -26.84 -6.59
CA GLY A 196 9.78 -26.39 -7.11
C GLY A 196 9.69 -25.57 -8.41
N LYS A 197 8.50 -25.43 -9.00
CA LYS A 197 8.27 -24.60 -10.18
C LYS A 197 8.40 -23.12 -9.83
N VAL A 198 9.24 -22.41 -10.58
CA VAL A 198 9.36 -20.95 -10.55
C VAL A 198 8.46 -20.36 -11.63
N LEU A 199 7.56 -19.47 -11.22
CA LEU A 199 6.67 -18.77 -12.15
C LEU A 199 7.42 -17.63 -12.84
N ASP A 200 7.07 -17.30 -14.08
CA ASP A 200 7.57 -16.08 -14.72
C ASP A 200 6.91 -14.82 -14.11
N ARG A 201 7.24 -13.63 -14.64
CA ARG A 201 6.74 -12.36 -14.09
C ARG A 201 5.21 -12.29 -14.10
N ASP A 202 4.60 -12.61 -15.25
CA ASP A 202 3.18 -12.41 -15.45
C ASP A 202 2.39 -13.49 -14.70
N ALA A 203 2.87 -14.73 -14.71
CA ALA A 203 2.32 -15.82 -13.91
C ALA A 203 2.46 -15.55 -12.39
N SER A 204 3.56 -14.95 -11.93
CA SER A 204 3.72 -14.55 -10.53
C SER A 204 2.73 -13.46 -10.13
N PHE A 205 2.47 -12.50 -11.01
CA PHE A 205 1.50 -11.45 -10.75
C PHE A 205 0.05 -11.98 -10.75
N GLU A 206 -0.28 -12.88 -11.67
CA GLU A 206 -1.57 -13.57 -11.68
C GLU A 206 -1.77 -14.47 -10.45
N TYR A 207 -0.72 -15.12 -9.95
CA TYR A 207 -0.76 -15.83 -8.68
C TYR A 207 -1.11 -14.90 -7.52
N LEU A 208 -0.44 -13.74 -7.41
CA LEU A 208 -0.75 -12.73 -6.39
C LEU A 208 -2.20 -12.24 -6.47
N LYS A 209 -2.72 -12.00 -7.69
CA LYS A 209 -4.14 -11.61 -7.88
C LYS A 209 -5.10 -12.68 -7.38
N LYS A 210 -4.81 -13.97 -7.63
CA LYS A 210 -5.64 -15.09 -7.16
C LYS A 210 -5.67 -15.17 -5.63
N LEU A 211 -4.53 -14.98 -4.97
CA LEU A 211 -4.47 -14.95 -3.50
C LEU A 211 -5.40 -13.89 -2.93
N VAL A 212 -5.28 -12.64 -3.41
CA VAL A 212 -6.10 -11.54 -2.87
C VAL A 212 -7.57 -11.62 -3.28
N ALA A 213 -7.88 -12.37 -4.34
CA ALA A 213 -9.25 -12.58 -4.78
C ALA A 213 -10.02 -13.61 -3.94
N ASP A 214 -9.32 -14.52 -3.23
CA ASP A 214 -9.97 -15.47 -2.31
C ASP A 214 -10.38 -14.72 -1.02
N PRO A 215 -11.69 -14.59 -0.70
CA PRO A 215 -12.15 -13.89 0.50
C PRO A 215 -11.69 -14.54 1.82
N ARG A 216 -11.23 -15.79 1.78
CA ARG A 216 -10.72 -16.51 2.95
C ARG A 216 -9.23 -16.23 3.19
N TYR A 217 -8.55 -15.60 2.24
CA TYR A 217 -7.12 -15.31 2.34
C TYR A 217 -6.90 -14.01 3.12
N THR A 218 -6.38 -14.15 4.32
CA THR A 218 -6.20 -13.04 5.26
C THR A 218 -4.97 -12.20 4.92
N GLY A 219 -4.95 -10.95 5.36
CA GLY A 219 -3.77 -10.10 5.22
C GLY A 219 -2.54 -10.65 5.94
N LYS A 220 -2.72 -11.32 7.09
CA LYS A 220 -1.65 -12.07 7.78
C LYS A 220 -1.06 -13.19 6.91
N GLN A 221 -1.90 -13.97 6.22
CA GLN A 221 -1.41 -15.01 5.31
C GLN A 221 -0.64 -14.40 4.13
N LEU A 222 -1.14 -13.30 3.57
CA LEU A 222 -0.44 -12.59 2.50
C LEU A 222 0.91 -12.02 2.93
N PHE A 223 1.00 -11.55 4.18
CA PHE A 223 2.28 -11.15 4.77
C PHE A 223 3.26 -12.33 4.85
N GLY A 224 2.79 -13.53 5.20
CA GLY A 224 3.59 -14.76 5.12
C GLY A 224 4.12 -15.05 3.72
N GLU A 225 3.29 -14.91 2.68
CA GLU A 225 3.72 -15.06 1.27
C GLU A 225 4.74 -14.01 0.85
N MET A 226 4.61 -12.77 1.34
CA MET A 226 5.60 -11.73 1.12
C MET A 226 6.95 -12.12 1.74
N MET A 227 6.96 -12.63 2.97
CA MET A 227 8.18 -13.09 3.63
C MET A 227 8.82 -14.28 2.90
N LYS A 228 8.01 -15.21 2.39
CA LYS A 228 8.46 -16.29 1.51
C LYS A 228 9.09 -15.74 0.23
N LEU A 229 8.42 -14.80 -0.45
CA LEU A 229 8.94 -14.17 -1.67
C LEU A 229 10.30 -13.48 -1.44
N ILE A 230 10.46 -12.74 -0.34
CA ILE A 230 11.73 -12.11 0.04
C ILE A 230 12.84 -13.16 0.20
N ARG A 231 12.54 -14.25 0.93
CA ARG A 231 13.50 -15.33 1.20
C ARG A 231 13.91 -16.05 -0.08
N ASP A 232 12.94 -16.50 -0.87
CA ASP A 232 13.18 -17.34 -2.06
C ASP A 232 13.95 -16.58 -3.15
N ASN A 233 13.74 -15.26 -3.22
CA ASN A 233 14.44 -14.39 -4.18
C ASN A 233 15.74 -13.79 -3.63
N LYS A 234 16.11 -14.08 -2.37
CA LYS A 234 17.26 -13.44 -1.68
C LYS A 234 17.23 -11.92 -1.82
N PHE A 235 16.06 -11.33 -1.71
CA PHE A 235 15.87 -9.90 -1.96
C PHE A 235 16.49 -9.07 -0.82
N ASP A 236 17.44 -8.19 -1.15
CA ASP A 236 18.01 -7.20 -0.22
C ASP A 236 17.64 -5.78 -0.68
N CYS A 237 16.92 -5.06 0.18
CA CYS A 237 16.46 -3.70 -0.09
C CYS A 237 17.59 -2.65 -0.04
N ASN A 238 18.78 -2.99 0.48
CA ASN A 238 19.93 -2.07 0.58
C ASN A 238 20.96 -2.25 -0.54
N ALA A 239 20.82 -3.29 -1.37
CA ALA A 239 21.77 -3.63 -2.43
C ALA A 239 21.41 -3.03 -3.81
N GLN A 240 20.51 -2.04 -3.84
CA GLN A 240 19.95 -1.44 -5.06
C GLN A 240 20.19 0.06 -5.12
#